data_AF-K8A2M6-F1
#
_entry.id   AF-K8A2M6-F1
#
_cell.length_a   1.000
_cell.length_b   1.000
_cell.length_c   1.000
_cell.angle_alpha   90.00
_cell.angle_beta   90.00
_cell.angle_gamma   90.00
#
_symmetry.space_group_name_H-M   'P 1'
#
loop_
_entity.id
_entity.type
_entity.pdbx_description
1 polymer ?
#
loop_
_entity_poly.entity_id
_entity_poly.type
_entity_poly.pdbx_seq_one_letter_code
_entity_poly.pdbx_strand_id
1 'polypeptide(L)'
;MLAAGKNRRRTGYAVLLLMMGAGVGVLTLYVGPLLISGFIPELVQKESSNVQRWYLITLTWQLLLNHPLIGNGYGSFETLFGQMVQQVPLGMGSATIEYPHNEFLYTWMEGGLVAVAGIALMIIGILRRLWGKGGCRWPGFAVMLPLALHMNLEYPLYQSVTHGMTLVMLLTITGPAARKTATLYGRVEKPLRIGVGLLACSVLAFMISGVVTEVQLTRIEQQGLVPFVHNEQAVIESLANSYSQYDRLDFDRHVALLLRFNITRDAALLTRFRAWAEHYLTVHNDPAVYTSLLMIYRSQGEPLAQSLCVKAKAMWPDDPRFNCF
;
A
#
# COMPACT_ATOMS: atom_id res chain seq x y z
N MET A 1 -22.14 -38.03 -22.30
CA MET A 1 -22.47 -36.71 -22.90
C MET A 1 -23.38 -35.82 -22.05
N LEU A 2 -24.19 -36.34 -21.11
CA LEU A 2 -25.13 -35.55 -20.30
C LEU A 2 -24.49 -34.57 -19.27
N ALA A 3 -23.31 -34.89 -18.74
CA ALA A 3 -22.61 -34.03 -17.77
C ALA A 3 -22.03 -32.74 -18.38
N ALA A 4 -21.65 -32.77 -19.67
CA ALA A 4 -21.10 -31.61 -20.38
C ALA A 4 -22.18 -30.55 -20.65
N GLY A 5 -23.42 -30.97 -20.97
CA GLY A 5 -24.54 -30.06 -21.21
C GLY A 5 -25.03 -29.33 -19.94
N LYS A 6 -25.00 -30.01 -18.78
CA LYS A 6 -25.41 -29.42 -17.50
C LYS A 6 -24.44 -28.33 -17.02
N ASN A 7 -23.14 -28.52 -17.28
CA ASN A 7 -22.12 -27.52 -16.94
C ASN A 7 -22.20 -26.29 -17.86
N ARG A 8 -22.44 -26.48 -19.17
CA ARG A 8 -22.64 -25.40 -20.15
C ARG A 8 -23.88 -24.53 -19.83
N ARG A 9 -24.97 -25.13 -19.36
CA ARG A 9 -26.16 -24.40 -18.90
C ARG A 9 -25.88 -23.55 -17.64
N ARG A 10 -25.17 -24.11 -16.65
CA ARG A 10 -24.78 -23.36 -15.43
C ARG A 10 -23.83 -22.19 -15.72
N THR A 11 -22.92 -22.35 -16.68
CA THR A 11 -22.06 -21.23 -17.13
C THR A 11 -22.88 -20.15 -17.84
N GLY A 12 -23.86 -20.54 -18.67
CA GLY A 12 -24.79 -19.61 -19.30
C GLY A 12 -25.58 -18.80 -18.27
N TYR A 13 -26.10 -19.43 -17.21
CA TYR A 13 -26.80 -18.71 -16.14
C TYR A 13 -25.88 -17.75 -15.37
N ALA A 14 -24.63 -18.14 -15.09
CA ALA A 14 -23.68 -17.25 -14.41
C ALA A 14 -23.35 -16.02 -15.27
N VAL A 15 -23.09 -16.20 -16.57
CA VAL A 15 -22.85 -15.09 -17.50
C VAL A 15 -24.10 -14.21 -17.61
N LEU A 16 -25.29 -14.79 -17.68
CA LEU A 16 -26.54 -14.05 -17.75
C LEU A 16 -26.81 -13.24 -16.49
N LEU A 17 -26.50 -13.77 -15.30
CA LEU A 17 -26.59 -13.04 -14.03
C LEU A 17 -25.58 -11.89 -13.94
N LEU A 18 -24.36 -12.07 -14.44
CA LEU A 18 -23.36 -10.99 -14.49
C LEU A 18 -23.78 -9.89 -15.47
N MET A 19 -24.27 -10.27 -16.65
CA MET A 19 -24.80 -9.33 -17.64
C MET A 19 -26.04 -8.59 -17.12
N MET A 20 -26.90 -9.28 -16.38
CA MET A 20 -28.07 -8.67 -15.74
C MET A 20 -27.65 -7.73 -14.61
N GLY A 21 -26.66 -8.11 -13.78
CA GLY A 21 -26.10 -7.23 -12.74
C GLY A 21 -25.43 -5.97 -13.32
N ALA A 22 -24.63 -6.13 -14.38
CA ALA A 22 -24.05 -5.01 -15.12
C ALA A 22 -25.12 -4.14 -15.77
N GLY A 23 -26.15 -4.76 -16.37
CA GLY A 23 -27.30 -4.08 -16.96
C GLY A 23 -28.11 -3.30 -15.94
N VAL A 24 -28.36 -3.86 -14.76
CA VAL A 24 -29.00 -3.17 -13.63
C VAL A 24 -28.11 -2.02 -13.17
N GLY A 25 -26.80 -2.21 -13.04
CA GLY A 25 -25.85 -1.13 -12.69
C GLY A 25 -25.90 0.03 -13.67
N VAL A 26 -25.86 -0.25 -14.97
CA VAL A 26 -25.99 0.76 -16.04
C VAL A 26 -27.35 1.44 -15.99
N LEU A 27 -28.43 0.67 -15.84
CA LEU A 27 -29.79 1.21 -15.73
C LEU A 27 -29.91 2.13 -14.50
N THR A 28 -29.36 1.75 -13.35
CA THR A 28 -29.34 2.59 -12.15
C THR A 28 -28.51 3.85 -12.34
N LEU A 29 -27.41 3.80 -13.11
CA LEU A 29 -26.57 4.95 -13.43
C LEU A 29 -27.29 5.97 -14.32
N TYR A 30 -28.07 5.52 -15.30
CA TYR A 30 -28.76 6.42 -16.24
C TYR A 30 -30.17 6.82 -15.78
N VAL A 31 -30.93 5.91 -15.17
CA VAL A 31 -32.34 6.14 -14.79
C VAL A 31 -32.46 6.59 -13.33
N GLY A 32 -31.54 6.19 -12.46
CA GLY A 32 -31.53 6.60 -11.04
C GLY A 32 -31.55 8.12 -10.83
N PRO A 33 -30.67 8.91 -11.50
CA PRO A 33 -30.68 10.37 -11.44
C PRO A 33 -31.97 11.02 -11.94
N LEU A 34 -32.67 10.35 -12.87
CA LEU A 34 -33.94 10.81 -13.46
C LEU A 34 -35.12 10.61 -12.50
N LEU A 35 -35.06 9.58 -11.64
CA LEU A 35 -36.13 9.23 -10.70
C LEU A 35 -35.99 9.91 -9.34
N ILE A 36 -34.75 10.12 -8.86
CA ILE A 36 -34.46 10.72 -7.56
C ILE A 36 -33.35 11.76 -7.76
N SER A 37 -33.69 13.04 -7.57
CA SER A 37 -32.69 14.12 -7.60
C SER A 37 -31.67 13.90 -6.48
N GLY A 38 -30.39 13.74 -6.84
CA GLY A 38 -29.30 13.41 -5.90
C GLY A 38 -29.07 11.91 -5.63
N PHE A 39 -29.73 11.01 -6.37
CA PHE A 39 -29.55 9.54 -6.23
C PHE A 39 -28.12 9.07 -6.49
N ILE A 40 -27.46 9.74 -7.43
CA ILE A 40 -26.02 9.64 -7.62
C ILE A 40 -25.49 10.95 -7.04
N PRO A 41 -24.55 10.91 -6.07
CA PRO A 41 -23.85 12.12 -5.67
C PRO A 41 -23.36 12.79 -6.94
N GLU A 42 -23.71 14.07 -7.11
CA GLU A 42 -23.40 14.93 -8.26
C GLU A 42 -22.13 14.41 -8.94
N LEU A 43 -22.22 13.96 -10.21
CA LEU A 43 -21.10 13.33 -10.91
C LEU A 43 -19.87 14.21 -10.68
N VAL A 44 -19.02 13.78 -9.75
CA VAL A 44 -17.86 14.56 -9.34
C VAL A 44 -17.12 14.84 -10.64
N GLN A 45 -16.88 16.12 -10.95
CA GLN A 45 -16.10 16.49 -12.13
C GLN A 45 -14.71 15.86 -11.98
N LYS A 46 -14.56 14.66 -12.55
CA LYS A 46 -13.35 13.84 -12.46
C LYS A 46 -12.33 14.22 -13.52
N GLU A 47 -12.50 15.34 -14.24
CA GLU A 47 -11.50 15.75 -15.23
C GLU A 47 -10.12 15.97 -14.57
N SER A 48 -10.08 16.62 -13.40
CA SER A 48 -8.85 16.72 -12.59
C SER A 48 -8.34 15.35 -12.12
N SER A 49 -9.24 14.47 -11.65
CA SER A 49 -8.90 13.13 -11.15
C SER A 49 -8.38 12.18 -12.24
N ASN A 50 -8.96 12.22 -13.44
CA ASN A 50 -8.54 11.41 -14.57
C ASN A 50 -7.19 11.86 -15.11
N VAL A 51 -6.97 13.19 -15.21
CA VAL A 51 -5.66 13.74 -15.59
C VAL A 51 -4.59 13.35 -14.58
N GLN A 52 -4.87 13.45 -13.28
CA GLN A 52 -3.97 12.99 -12.22
C GLN A 52 -3.63 11.50 -12.32
N ARG A 53 -4.63 10.65 -12.57
CA ARG A 53 -4.41 9.20 -12.77
C ARG A 53 -3.56 8.90 -13.99
N TRP A 54 -3.83 9.55 -15.11
CA TRP A 54 -3.02 9.39 -16.33
C TRP A 54 -1.58 9.86 -16.12
N TYR A 55 -1.39 10.99 -15.43
CA TYR A 55 -0.09 11.49 -15.05
C TYR A 55 0.67 10.49 -14.16
N LEU A 56 0.02 9.97 -13.11
CA LEU A 56 0.57 8.96 -12.21
C LEU A 56 1.01 7.70 -12.96
N ILE A 57 0.16 7.17 -13.85
CA ILE A 57 0.49 5.99 -14.68
C ILE A 57 1.66 6.30 -15.62
N THR A 58 1.68 7.47 -16.26
CA THR A 58 2.71 7.84 -17.23
C THR A 58 4.07 7.98 -16.56
N LEU A 59 4.15 8.66 -15.42
CA LEU A 59 5.41 8.79 -14.67
C LEU A 59 5.86 7.45 -14.10
N THR A 60 4.94 6.66 -13.53
CA THR A 60 5.27 5.30 -13.04
C THR A 60 5.84 4.43 -14.15
N TRP A 61 5.28 4.53 -15.36
CA TRP A 61 5.79 3.84 -16.53
C TRP A 61 7.20 4.31 -16.92
N GLN A 62 7.47 5.61 -16.90
CA GLN A 62 8.82 6.12 -17.15
C GLN A 62 9.82 5.62 -16.12
N LEU A 63 9.46 5.59 -14.84
CA LEU A 63 10.30 5.05 -13.77
C LEU A 63 10.58 3.55 -13.95
N LEU A 64 9.57 2.79 -14.36
CA LEU A 64 9.72 1.37 -14.67
C LEU A 64 10.75 1.15 -15.78
N LEU A 65 10.79 2.01 -16.81
CA LEU A 65 11.73 1.89 -17.92
C LEU A 65 13.20 2.09 -17.53
N ASN A 66 13.50 2.66 -16.36
CA ASN A 66 14.87 2.77 -15.85
C ASN A 66 15.48 1.39 -15.57
N HIS A 67 14.72 0.52 -14.90
CA HIS A 67 15.17 -0.81 -14.47
C HIS A 67 14.08 -1.88 -14.65
N PRO A 68 13.68 -2.22 -15.90
CA PRO A 68 12.52 -3.08 -16.14
C PRO A 68 12.71 -4.54 -15.70
N LEU A 69 13.96 -5.01 -15.58
CA LEU A 69 14.28 -6.40 -15.26
C LEU A 69 14.40 -6.66 -13.76
N ILE A 70 15.21 -5.87 -13.06
CA ILE A 70 15.51 -6.06 -11.64
C ILE A 70 14.61 -5.17 -10.76
N GLY A 71 14.02 -4.12 -11.34
CA GLY A 71 13.25 -3.11 -10.61
C GLY A 71 14.12 -1.99 -10.06
N ASN A 72 13.48 -0.94 -9.58
CA ASN A 72 14.16 0.22 -8.96
C ASN A 72 14.48 0.01 -7.47
N GLY A 73 14.06 -1.12 -6.88
CA GLY A 73 14.19 -1.44 -5.46
C GLY A 73 12.90 -1.20 -4.68
N TYR A 74 12.64 -2.03 -3.67
CA TYR A 74 11.47 -1.89 -2.81
C TYR A 74 11.57 -0.66 -1.91
N GLY A 75 10.48 0.10 -1.81
CA GLY A 75 10.44 1.37 -1.07
C GLY A 75 11.05 2.55 -1.83
N SER A 76 11.35 2.38 -3.13
CA SER A 76 11.94 3.45 -3.95
C SER A 76 10.89 4.31 -4.65
N PHE A 77 9.66 3.83 -4.74
CA PHE A 77 8.62 4.51 -5.52
C PHE A 77 8.37 5.93 -5.05
N GLU A 78 8.14 6.12 -3.75
CA GLU A 78 7.80 7.42 -3.18
C GLU A 78 8.82 8.48 -3.62
N THR A 79 10.10 8.21 -3.41
CA THR A 79 11.16 9.20 -3.70
C THR A 79 11.45 9.38 -5.17
N LEU A 80 11.52 8.31 -5.95
CA LEU A 80 11.75 8.40 -7.39
C LEU A 80 10.60 9.13 -8.08
N PHE A 81 9.37 8.89 -7.64
CA PHE A 81 8.19 9.59 -8.11
C PHE A 81 8.26 11.08 -7.75
N GLY A 82 8.55 11.42 -6.50
CA GLY A 82 8.72 12.83 -6.08
C GLY A 82 9.85 13.56 -6.82
N GLN A 83 10.95 12.88 -7.14
CA GLN A 83 12.02 13.44 -7.96
C GLN A 83 11.58 13.72 -9.40
N MET A 84 10.82 12.80 -10.01
CA MET A 84 10.35 12.95 -11.39
C MET A 84 9.32 14.09 -11.53
N VAL A 85 8.47 14.29 -10.51
CA VAL A 85 7.49 15.37 -10.45
C VAL A 85 8.16 16.75 -10.55
N GLN A 86 9.34 16.92 -9.96
CA GLN A 86 10.10 18.18 -10.04
C GLN A 86 10.41 18.59 -11.47
N GLN A 87 10.46 17.63 -12.40
CA GLN A 87 10.80 17.85 -13.81
C GLN A 87 9.56 18.05 -14.69
N VAL A 88 8.36 17.68 -14.20
CA VAL A 88 7.10 17.73 -14.98
C VAL A 88 5.98 18.34 -14.12
N PRO A 89 5.85 19.67 -14.00
CA PRO A 89 4.99 20.33 -13.01
C PRO A 89 3.47 20.21 -13.23
N LEU A 90 3.02 19.43 -14.21
CA LEU A 90 1.61 19.42 -14.61
C LEU A 90 0.80 18.45 -13.73
N GLY A 91 -0.09 19.02 -12.89
CA GLY A 91 -1.28 18.31 -12.42
C GLY A 91 -1.27 17.77 -10.99
N MET A 92 -0.23 18.05 -10.20
CA MET A 92 -0.17 17.59 -8.80
C MET A 92 -0.37 18.75 -7.82
N GLY A 93 -1.25 18.54 -6.84
CA GLY A 93 -1.49 19.48 -5.73
C GLY A 93 -0.51 19.26 -4.58
N SER A 94 -0.91 19.64 -3.37
CA SER A 94 -0.09 19.57 -2.14
C SER A 94 0.08 18.17 -1.52
N ALA A 95 -0.42 17.10 -2.15
CA ALA A 95 -0.42 15.76 -1.56
C ALA A 95 0.83 14.95 -1.94
N THR A 96 1.46 14.33 -0.95
CA THR A 96 2.47 13.28 -1.18
C THR A 96 1.80 12.04 -1.76
N ILE A 97 2.41 11.45 -2.79
CA ILE A 97 1.96 10.20 -3.40
C ILE A 97 2.92 9.09 -3.00
N GLU A 98 2.38 8.13 -2.25
CA GLU A 98 3.15 7.00 -1.70
C GLU A 98 3.12 5.76 -2.59
N TYR A 99 2.11 5.63 -3.46
CA TYR A 99 1.94 4.48 -4.35
C TYR A 99 1.20 4.89 -5.62
N PRO A 100 1.46 4.20 -6.75
CA PRO A 100 0.62 4.32 -7.91
C PRO A 100 -0.65 3.52 -7.64
N HIS A 101 -1.82 4.04 -7.99
CA HIS A 101 -3.13 3.38 -7.84
C HIS A 101 -3.30 2.16 -8.78
N ASN A 102 -2.24 1.38 -8.98
CA ASN A 102 -2.15 0.20 -9.82
C ASN A 102 -1.07 -0.74 -9.27
N GLU A 103 -1.49 -1.80 -8.58
CA GLU A 103 -0.60 -2.80 -7.94
C GLU A 103 0.39 -3.44 -8.94
N PHE A 104 -0.06 -3.71 -10.17
CA PHE A 104 0.78 -4.34 -11.18
C PHE A 104 1.94 -3.43 -11.61
N LEU A 105 1.65 -2.17 -11.92
CA LEU A 105 2.67 -1.18 -12.24
C LEU A 105 3.58 -0.91 -11.04
N TYR A 106 3.03 -0.83 -9.83
CA TYR A 106 3.82 -0.66 -8.61
C TYR A 106 4.84 -1.79 -8.44
N THR A 107 4.36 -3.02 -8.47
CA THR A 107 5.17 -4.21 -8.25
C THR A 107 6.24 -4.37 -9.33
N TRP A 108 5.93 -4.03 -10.59
CA TRP A 108 6.91 -4.08 -11.67
C TRP A 108 7.95 -2.95 -11.53
N MET A 109 7.51 -1.73 -11.22
CA MET A 109 8.42 -0.60 -11.04
C MET A 109 9.47 -0.88 -9.94
N GLU A 110 9.06 -1.43 -8.79
CA GLU A 110 9.97 -1.69 -7.67
C GLU A 110 10.74 -3.01 -7.80
N GLY A 111 10.07 -4.10 -8.19
CA GLY A 111 10.63 -5.47 -8.17
C GLY A 111 10.92 -6.08 -9.54
N GLY A 112 10.72 -5.32 -10.62
CA GLY A 112 11.09 -5.71 -11.97
C GLY A 112 10.31 -6.92 -12.50
N LEU A 113 10.91 -7.59 -13.49
CA LEU A 113 10.35 -8.78 -14.11
C LEU A 113 10.29 -9.96 -13.14
N VAL A 114 11.15 -10.00 -12.12
CA VAL A 114 11.10 -11.03 -11.06
C VAL A 114 9.78 -10.97 -10.30
N ALA A 115 9.37 -9.76 -9.89
CA ALA A 115 8.10 -9.58 -9.19
C ALA A 115 6.90 -9.83 -10.10
N VAL A 116 6.96 -9.41 -11.38
CA VAL A 116 5.96 -9.76 -12.41
C VAL A 116 5.84 -11.27 -12.60
N ALA A 117 6.96 -12.01 -12.61
CA ALA A 117 6.94 -13.46 -12.68
C ALA A 117 6.27 -14.08 -11.46
N GLY A 118 6.47 -13.52 -10.26
CA GLY A 118 5.74 -13.91 -9.05
C GLY A 118 4.23 -13.74 -9.18
N ILE A 119 3.78 -12.57 -9.65
CA ILE A 119 2.35 -12.30 -9.94
C ILE A 119 1.83 -13.30 -10.99
N ALA A 120 2.59 -13.54 -12.06
CA ALA A 120 2.21 -14.48 -13.12
C ALA A 120 2.07 -15.91 -12.56
N LEU A 121 2.99 -16.36 -11.72
CA LEU A 121 2.90 -17.67 -11.06
C LEU A 121 1.66 -17.76 -10.14
N MET A 122 1.34 -16.70 -9.41
CA MET A 122 0.12 -16.63 -8.60
C MET A 122 -1.14 -16.75 -9.48
N ILE A 123 -1.23 -15.96 -10.55
CA ILE A 123 -2.35 -16.01 -11.51
C ILE A 123 -2.45 -17.40 -12.13
N ILE A 124 -1.35 -17.98 -12.58
CA ILE A 124 -1.30 -19.35 -13.13
C ILE A 124 -1.78 -20.36 -12.10
N GLY A 125 -1.38 -20.23 -10.82
CA GLY A 125 -1.84 -21.08 -9.72
C GLY A 125 -3.35 -20.99 -9.49
N ILE A 126 -3.89 -19.77 -9.47
CA ILE A 126 -5.34 -19.49 -9.36
C ILE A 126 -6.09 -20.11 -10.55
N LEU A 127 -5.63 -19.86 -11.78
CA LEU A 127 -6.24 -20.41 -12.99
C LEU A 127 -6.17 -21.94 -13.01
N ARG A 128 -5.03 -22.55 -12.66
CA ARG A 128 -4.89 -24.01 -12.54
C ARG A 128 -5.85 -24.60 -11.53
N ARG A 129 -6.06 -23.92 -10.39
CA ARG A 129 -7.03 -24.34 -9.37
C ARG A 129 -8.46 -24.25 -9.91
N LEU A 130 -8.84 -23.14 -10.54
CA LEU A 130 -10.17 -22.91 -11.10
C LEU A 130 -10.52 -23.87 -12.24
N TRP A 131 -9.57 -24.17 -13.13
CA TRP A 131 -9.75 -25.08 -14.27
C TRP A 131 -9.42 -26.55 -13.98
N GLY A 132 -8.89 -26.84 -12.80
CA GLY A 132 -8.61 -28.19 -12.32
C GLY A 132 -9.86 -29.06 -12.18
N LYS A 133 -9.65 -30.38 -12.00
CA LYS A 133 -10.75 -31.33 -11.79
C LYS A 133 -11.53 -30.96 -10.52
N GLY A 134 -12.77 -30.52 -10.67
CA GLY A 134 -13.64 -30.11 -9.56
C GLY A 134 -13.65 -28.61 -9.25
N GLY A 135 -12.89 -27.79 -9.98
CA GLY A 135 -12.93 -26.33 -9.86
C GLY A 135 -14.12 -25.69 -10.58
N CYS A 136 -14.51 -24.51 -10.12
CA CYS A 136 -15.68 -23.77 -10.60
C CYS A 136 -15.47 -23.02 -11.93
N ARG A 137 -14.27 -23.06 -12.54
CA ARG A 137 -13.95 -22.43 -13.84
C ARG A 137 -14.45 -20.98 -13.93
N TRP A 138 -15.28 -20.67 -14.93
CA TRP A 138 -15.84 -19.36 -15.23
C TRP A 138 -16.62 -18.73 -14.06
N PRO A 139 -17.57 -19.41 -13.39
CA PRO A 139 -18.18 -18.89 -12.17
C PRO A 139 -17.17 -18.49 -11.09
N GLY A 140 -16.11 -19.29 -10.89
CA GLY A 140 -15.07 -18.95 -9.92
C GLY A 140 -14.30 -17.70 -10.33
N PHE A 141 -13.88 -17.62 -11.59
CA PHE A 141 -13.21 -16.45 -12.15
C PHE A 141 -14.08 -15.18 -12.01
N ALA A 142 -15.36 -15.28 -12.34
CA ALA A 142 -16.29 -14.15 -12.30
C ALA A 142 -16.46 -13.54 -10.90
N VAL A 143 -16.48 -14.37 -9.85
CA VAL A 143 -16.62 -13.88 -8.47
C VAL A 143 -15.32 -13.20 -7.99
N MET A 144 -14.17 -13.56 -8.56
CA MET A 144 -12.88 -12.95 -8.22
C MET A 144 -12.59 -11.68 -9.02
N LEU A 145 -13.25 -11.50 -10.17
CA LEU A 145 -13.00 -10.37 -11.07
C LEU A 145 -13.21 -9.00 -10.41
N PRO A 146 -14.30 -8.74 -9.64
CA PRO A 146 -14.47 -7.44 -8.97
C PRO A 146 -13.31 -7.11 -8.04
N LEU A 147 -12.80 -8.11 -7.32
CA LEU A 147 -11.68 -7.96 -6.40
C LEU A 147 -10.37 -7.66 -7.14
N ALA A 148 -10.13 -8.38 -8.25
CA ALA A 148 -8.99 -8.12 -9.14
C ALA A 148 -9.03 -6.73 -9.77
N LEU A 149 -10.21 -6.24 -10.13
CA LEU A 149 -10.37 -4.89 -10.66
C LEU A 149 -10.15 -3.82 -9.58
N HIS A 150 -10.72 -4.02 -8.39
CA HIS A 150 -10.59 -3.07 -7.28
C HIS A 150 -9.12 -2.85 -6.90
N MET A 151 -8.32 -3.92 -6.73
CA MET A 151 -6.90 -3.80 -6.38
C MET A 151 -6.02 -3.14 -7.48
N ASN A 152 -6.49 -3.08 -8.72
CA ASN A 152 -5.75 -2.47 -9.84
C ASN A 152 -6.21 -1.05 -10.20
N LEU A 153 -7.36 -0.60 -9.66
CA LEU A 153 -7.98 0.69 -10.02
C LEU A 153 -8.05 1.67 -8.85
N GLU A 154 -7.89 1.20 -7.62
CA GLU A 154 -8.05 2.00 -6.42
C GLU A 154 -6.87 1.83 -5.46
N TYR A 155 -7.06 1.04 -4.40
CA TYR A 155 -6.07 0.86 -3.35
C TYR A 155 -5.38 -0.49 -3.46
N PRO A 156 -4.08 -0.54 -3.14
CA PRO A 156 -3.31 -1.77 -3.22
C PRO A 156 -3.82 -2.81 -2.21
N LEU A 157 -3.67 -4.09 -2.56
CA LEU A 157 -4.25 -5.18 -1.77
C LEU A 157 -3.69 -5.23 -0.33
N TYR A 158 -2.43 -4.82 -0.14
CA TYR A 158 -1.77 -4.84 1.16
C TYR A 158 -2.40 -3.89 2.19
N GLN A 159 -3.10 -2.83 1.75
CA GLN A 159 -3.81 -1.93 2.66
C GLN A 159 -5.11 -2.51 3.19
N SER A 160 -5.60 -3.64 2.64
CA SER A 160 -6.90 -4.17 3.00
C SER A 160 -6.88 -5.68 3.23
N VAL A 161 -6.65 -6.03 4.51
CA VAL A 161 -6.71 -7.40 5.00
C VAL A 161 -8.03 -8.08 4.65
N THR A 162 -9.15 -7.35 4.68
CA THR A 162 -10.48 -7.89 4.35
C THR A 162 -10.57 -8.37 2.90
N HIS A 163 -10.02 -7.59 1.96
CA HIS A 163 -9.93 -7.97 0.55
C HIS A 163 -9.01 -9.18 0.36
N GLY A 164 -7.85 -9.21 1.03
CA GLY A 164 -6.96 -10.37 1.02
C GLY A 164 -7.62 -11.65 1.56
N MET A 165 -8.32 -11.56 2.70
CA MET A 165 -9.06 -12.69 3.28
C MET A 165 -10.21 -13.15 2.38
N THR A 166 -10.91 -12.21 1.75
CA THR A 166 -11.97 -12.52 0.79
C THR A 166 -11.41 -13.25 -0.42
N LEU A 167 -10.26 -12.84 -0.95
CA LEU A 167 -9.58 -13.56 -2.03
C LEU A 167 -9.29 -15.03 -1.64
N VAL A 168 -8.71 -15.23 -0.46
CA VAL A 168 -8.40 -16.58 0.05
C VAL A 168 -9.67 -17.41 0.24
N MET A 169 -10.73 -16.84 0.82
CA MET A 169 -12.02 -17.51 0.99
C MET A 169 -12.68 -17.87 -0.34
N LEU A 170 -12.62 -16.98 -1.33
CA LEU A 170 -13.11 -17.26 -2.67
C LEU A 170 -12.29 -18.39 -3.32
N LEU A 171 -10.97 -18.43 -3.15
CA LEU A 171 -10.13 -19.52 -3.65
C LEU A 171 -10.44 -20.88 -2.99
N THR A 172 -10.79 -20.88 -1.70
CA THR A 172 -11.16 -22.13 -1.02
C THR A 172 -12.51 -22.65 -1.51
N ILE A 173 -13.50 -21.78 -1.70
CA ILE A 173 -14.86 -22.16 -2.13
C ILE A 173 -14.92 -22.50 -3.63
N THR A 174 -14.18 -21.79 -4.47
CA THR A 174 -14.22 -21.97 -5.94
C THR A 174 -13.24 -23.02 -6.46
N GLY A 175 -12.30 -23.45 -5.61
CA GLY A 175 -11.35 -24.51 -5.91
C GLY A 175 -11.96 -25.91 -5.81
N PRO A 176 -11.23 -26.94 -6.30
CA PRO A 176 -11.63 -28.33 -6.10
C PRO A 176 -11.82 -28.62 -4.62
N ALA A 177 -12.93 -29.27 -4.27
CA ALA A 177 -13.12 -29.82 -2.93
C ALA A 177 -11.88 -30.66 -2.57
N ALA A 178 -11.32 -30.43 -1.38
CA ALA A 178 -10.16 -31.18 -0.90
C ALA A 178 -10.48 -32.68 -0.97
N ARG A 179 -9.98 -33.36 -2.00
CA ARG A 179 -10.07 -34.81 -2.07
C ARG A 179 -9.16 -35.31 -0.96
N LYS A 180 -9.73 -36.07 -0.02
CA LYS A 180 -8.94 -36.94 0.85
C LYS A 180 -8.24 -37.95 -0.07
N THR A 181 -7.06 -37.63 -0.57
CA THR A 181 -6.12 -38.64 -1.01
C THR A 181 -5.65 -39.34 0.25
N ALA A 182 -6.46 -40.28 0.72
CA ALA A 182 -5.95 -41.33 1.58
C ALA A 182 -4.83 -42.04 0.80
N THR A 183 -3.82 -42.49 1.52
CA THR A 183 -2.67 -43.31 1.09
C THR A 183 -1.45 -42.54 0.54
N LEU A 184 -0.53 -42.18 1.45
CA LEU A 184 0.93 -42.47 1.44
C LEU A 184 1.80 -41.49 2.26
N TYR A 185 1.25 -40.39 2.81
CA TYR A 185 2.05 -39.33 3.45
C TYR A 185 2.09 -39.29 5.00
N GLY A 186 1.52 -40.29 5.68
CA GLY A 186 1.23 -40.21 7.13
C GLY A 186 2.43 -40.07 8.09
N ARG A 187 3.68 -40.34 7.66
CA ARG A 187 4.87 -40.26 8.52
C ARG A 187 5.55 -38.88 8.52
N VAL A 188 5.45 -38.12 7.42
CA VAL A 188 6.00 -36.74 7.32
C VAL A 188 4.96 -35.69 7.70
N GLU A 189 3.67 -36.01 7.60
CA GLU A 189 2.57 -35.08 7.91
C GLU A 189 2.51 -34.63 9.37
N LYS A 190 2.83 -35.49 10.35
CA LYS A 190 2.75 -35.11 11.77
C LYS A 190 3.78 -34.05 12.18
N PRO A 191 5.09 -34.23 11.95
CA PRO A 191 6.07 -33.19 12.29
C PRO A 191 5.87 -31.92 11.46
N LEU A 192 5.47 -32.04 10.18
CA LEU A 192 5.17 -30.88 9.34
C LEU A 192 3.98 -30.09 9.85
N ARG A 193 2.88 -30.74 10.27
CA ARG A 193 1.70 -30.05 10.82
C ARG A 193 2.01 -29.38 12.16
N ILE A 194 2.82 -30.01 13.01
CA ILE A 194 3.29 -29.40 14.25
C ILE A 194 4.17 -28.18 13.93
N GLY A 195 5.11 -28.30 12.98
CA GLY A 195 5.96 -27.20 12.54
C GLY A 195 5.17 -26.02 11.99
N VAL A 196 4.20 -26.27 11.11
CA VAL A 196 3.29 -25.24 10.58
C VAL A 196 2.45 -24.63 11.69
N GLY A 197 1.96 -25.43 12.64
CA GLY A 197 1.21 -24.94 13.80
C GLY A 197 2.04 -24.03 14.70
N LEU A 198 3.27 -24.43 15.02
CA LEU A 198 4.20 -23.61 15.79
C LEU A 198 4.54 -22.31 15.05
N LEU A 199 4.85 -22.38 13.75
CA LEU A 199 5.08 -21.18 12.94
C LEU A 199 3.88 -20.24 12.94
N ALA A 200 2.66 -20.77 12.78
CA ALA A 200 1.44 -19.99 12.83
C ALA A 200 1.24 -19.34 14.21
N CYS A 201 1.50 -20.07 15.30
CA CYS A 201 1.44 -19.52 16.66
C CYS A 201 2.51 -18.43 16.88
N SER A 202 3.73 -18.61 16.38
CA SER A 202 4.79 -17.60 16.45
C SER A 202 4.45 -16.33 15.68
N VAL A 203 3.93 -16.47 14.46
CA VAL A 203 3.44 -15.34 13.66
C VAL A 203 2.28 -14.64 14.39
N LEU A 204 1.33 -15.39 14.95
CA LEU A 204 0.23 -14.81 15.70
C LEU A 204 0.72 -14.07 16.95
N ALA A 205 1.67 -14.61 17.69
CA ALA A 205 2.27 -13.95 18.84
C ALA A 205 2.98 -12.64 18.44
N PHE A 206 3.72 -12.65 17.32
CA PHE A 206 4.35 -11.45 16.76
C PHE A 206 3.31 -10.39 16.34
N MET A 207 2.20 -10.80 15.73
CA MET A 207 1.14 -9.88 15.33
C MET A 207 0.42 -9.29 16.54
N ILE A 208 0.13 -10.09 17.57
CA ILE A 208 -0.48 -9.60 18.82
C ILE A 208 0.44 -8.59 19.50
N SER A 209 1.74 -8.88 19.63
CA SER A 209 2.68 -7.93 20.23
C SER A 209 2.84 -6.66 19.38
N GLY A 210 2.70 -6.77 18.05
CA GLY A 210 2.67 -5.62 17.16
C GLY A 210 1.47 -4.72 17.34
N VAL A 211 0.26 -5.29 17.44
CA VAL A 211 -0.97 -4.52 17.73
C VAL A 211 -0.89 -3.85 19.10
N VAL A 212 -0.36 -4.54 20.11
CA VAL A 212 -0.15 -3.93 21.44
C VAL A 212 0.80 -2.73 21.35
N THR A 213 1.90 -2.86 20.60
CA THR A 213 2.87 -1.78 20.37
C THR A 213 2.22 -0.60 19.63
N GLU A 214 1.43 -0.87 18.61
CA GLU A 214 0.73 0.17 17.83
C GLU A 214 -0.24 0.99 18.69
N VAL A 215 -1.01 0.32 19.57
CA VAL A 215 -1.91 0.99 20.51
C VAL A 215 -1.14 1.83 21.52
N GLN A 216 0.02 1.33 22.00
CA GLN A 216 0.89 2.08 22.91
C GLN A 216 1.47 3.34 22.24
N LEU A 217 2.03 3.23 21.04
CA LEU A 217 2.55 4.37 20.27
C LEU A 217 1.46 5.41 20.01
N THR A 218 0.27 4.97 19.59
CA THR A 218 -0.88 5.88 19.38
C THR A 218 -1.23 6.67 20.65
N ARG A 219 -1.17 6.05 21.84
CA ARG A 219 -1.40 6.76 23.11
C ARG A 219 -0.30 7.78 23.41
N ILE A 220 0.95 7.46 23.08
CA ILE A 220 2.10 8.35 23.27
C ILE A 220 2.01 9.56 22.33
N GLU A 221 1.63 9.33 21.07
CA GLU A 221 1.39 10.38 20.07
C GLU A 221 0.22 11.30 20.48
N GLN A 222 -0.87 10.73 21.02
CA GLN A 222 -1.98 11.52 21.57
C GLN A 222 -1.57 12.41 22.74
N GLN A 223 -0.50 12.05 23.46
CA GLN A 223 0.10 12.87 24.51
C GLN A 223 1.12 13.87 23.95
N GLY A 224 1.23 14.03 22.63
CA GLY A 224 2.18 14.93 21.97
C GLY A 224 3.64 14.48 22.11
N LEU A 225 3.90 13.16 22.16
CA LEU A 225 5.22 12.56 22.31
C LEU A 225 5.97 12.94 23.60
N VAL A 226 5.27 13.50 24.59
CA VAL A 226 5.84 13.89 25.90
C VAL A 226 6.66 12.76 26.56
N PRO A 227 6.22 11.48 26.54
CA PRO A 227 7.03 10.37 27.04
C PRO A 227 8.42 10.25 26.38
N PHE A 228 8.52 10.38 25.06
CA PHE A 228 9.80 10.34 24.34
C PHE A 228 10.70 11.56 24.66
N VAL A 229 10.08 12.72 24.91
CA VAL A 229 10.80 13.94 25.27
C VAL A 229 11.53 13.78 26.60
N HIS A 230 10.91 13.13 27.58
CA HIS A 230 11.48 12.96 28.92
C HIS A 230 12.39 11.74 29.05
N ASN A 231 11.96 10.57 28.56
CA ASN A 231 12.72 9.34 28.71
C ASN A 231 12.44 8.35 27.56
N GLU A 232 13.14 8.56 26.46
CA GLU A 232 13.11 7.69 25.27
C GLU A 232 13.38 6.21 25.61
N GLN A 233 14.38 5.94 26.47
CA GLN A 233 14.78 4.58 26.79
C GLN A 233 13.67 3.82 27.52
N ALA A 234 13.01 4.46 28.48
CA ALA A 234 11.88 3.85 29.20
C ALA A 234 10.70 3.56 28.27
N VAL A 235 10.47 4.40 27.24
CA VAL A 235 9.45 4.12 26.23
C VAL A 235 9.82 2.87 25.45
N ILE A 236 11.03 2.79 24.90
CA ILE A 236 11.47 1.64 24.08
C ILE A 236 11.40 0.34 24.88
N GLU A 237 11.81 0.35 26.14
CA GLU A 237 11.76 -0.83 27.03
C GLU A 237 10.33 -1.24 27.39
N SER A 238 9.37 -0.31 27.34
CA SER A 238 7.96 -0.60 27.61
C SER A 238 7.21 -1.23 26.43
N LEU A 239 7.75 -1.12 25.21
CA LEU A 239 7.10 -1.61 24.00
C LEU A 239 7.18 -3.14 23.94
N ALA A 240 6.04 -3.78 23.66
CA ALA A 240 5.97 -5.24 23.56
C ALA A 240 6.78 -5.79 22.37
N ASN A 241 6.87 -5.03 21.27
CA ASN A 241 7.59 -5.42 20.05
C ASN A 241 7.98 -4.19 19.23
N SER A 242 9.14 -3.60 19.53
CA SER A 242 9.68 -2.44 18.80
C SER A 242 9.97 -2.72 17.32
N TYR A 243 10.19 -3.98 16.93
CA TYR A 243 10.47 -4.35 15.55
C TYR A 243 9.24 -4.31 14.64
N SER A 244 8.04 -4.52 15.20
CA SER A 244 6.80 -4.54 14.42
C SER A 244 6.43 -3.20 13.79
N GLN A 245 6.78 -2.10 14.47
CA GLN A 245 6.42 -0.73 14.11
C GLN A 245 7.68 0.13 13.98
N TYR A 246 8.75 -0.46 13.41
CA TYR A 246 10.08 0.14 13.40
C TYR A 246 10.09 1.55 12.78
N ASP A 247 9.54 1.72 11.59
CA ASP A 247 9.56 3.02 10.88
C ASP A 247 8.79 4.10 11.64
N ARG A 248 7.63 3.75 12.21
CA ARG A 248 6.82 4.67 13.02
C ARG A 248 7.54 5.07 14.31
N LEU A 249 8.13 4.09 15.00
CA LEU A 249 8.93 4.34 16.20
C LEU A 249 10.17 5.20 15.90
N ASP A 250 10.86 4.91 14.80
CA ASP A 250 12.03 5.68 14.37
C ASP A 250 11.66 7.13 14.07
N PHE A 251 10.55 7.35 13.36
CA PHE A 251 9.99 8.68 13.11
C PHE A 251 9.68 9.43 14.42
N ASP A 252 8.91 8.83 15.33
CA ASP A 252 8.51 9.45 16.60
C ASP A 252 9.72 9.85 17.46
N ARG A 253 10.73 8.97 17.54
CA ARG A 253 11.96 9.22 18.29
C ARG A 253 12.71 10.44 17.76
N HIS A 254 12.78 10.58 16.44
CA HIS A 254 13.48 11.71 15.83
C HIS A 254 12.67 13.00 15.90
N VAL A 255 11.35 12.96 15.71
CA VAL A 255 10.49 14.14 15.97
C VAL A 255 10.62 14.61 17.42
N ALA A 256 10.70 13.68 18.38
CA ALA A 256 10.92 14.01 19.79
C ALA A 256 12.26 14.73 20.06
N LEU A 257 13.29 14.59 19.20
CA LEU A 257 14.52 15.38 19.31
C LEU A 257 14.25 16.87 19.13
N LEU A 258 13.37 17.25 18.21
CA LEU A 258 12.98 18.65 17.98
C LEU A 258 12.19 19.20 19.18
N LEU A 259 11.28 18.40 19.72
CA LEU A 259 10.51 18.77 20.91
C LEU A 259 11.43 18.97 22.13
N ARG A 260 12.40 18.07 22.33
CA ARG A 260 13.43 18.20 23.37
C ARG A 260 14.28 19.45 23.17
N PHE A 261 14.69 19.74 21.94
CA PHE A 261 15.47 20.95 21.63
C PHE A 261 14.73 22.22 22.04
N ASN A 262 13.40 22.28 21.85
CA ASN A 262 12.62 23.45 22.24
C ASN A 262 12.72 23.76 23.75
N ILE A 263 12.95 22.73 24.58
CA ILE A 263 13.11 22.81 26.03
C ILE A 263 14.58 23.01 26.42
N THR A 264 15.48 22.13 25.96
CA THR A 264 16.88 22.08 26.43
C THR A 264 17.81 23.04 25.70
N ARG A 265 17.44 23.46 24.49
CA ARG A 265 18.27 24.25 23.56
C ARG A 265 19.61 23.60 23.22
N ASP A 266 19.71 22.27 23.38
CA ASP A 266 20.90 21.51 23.01
C ASP A 266 21.03 21.34 21.49
N ALA A 267 21.99 22.04 20.89
CA ALA A 267 22.25 21.99 19.44
C ALA A 267 22.59 20.58 18.92
N ALA A 268 23.10 19.67 19.77
CA ALA A 268 23.41 18.29 19.36
C ALA A 268 22.14 17.49 18.99
N LEU A 269 20.96 17.91 19.47
CA LEU A 269 19.68 17.32 19.07
C LEU A 269 19.33 17.67 17.62
N LEU A 270 19.61 18.90 17.19
CA LEU A 270 19.40 19.32 15.81
C LEU A 270 20.34 18.60 14.85
N THR A 271 21.60 18.38 15.24
CA THR A 271 22.55 17.62 14.43
C THR A 271 22.11 16.17 14.22
N ARG A 272 21.58 15.52 15.28
CA ARG A 272 21.04 14.16 15.20
C ARG A 272 19.79 14.10 14.33
N PHE A 273 18.86 15.02 14.51
CA PHE A 273 17.68 15.12 13.65
C PHE A 273 18.05 15.35 12.19
N ARG A 274 19.01 16.25 11.92
CA ARG A 274 19.51 16.52 10.57
C ARG A 274 20.04 15.26 9.89
N ALA A 275 20.93 14.53 10.56
CA ALA A 275 21.53 13.31 10.00
C ALA A 275 20.47 12.25 9.68
N TRP A 276 19.49 12.09 10.57
CA TRP A 276 18.35 11.21 10.33
C TRP A 276 17.47 11.70 9.19
N ALA A 277 17.09 12.99 9.18
CA ALA A 277 16.20 13.56 8.17
C ALA A 277 16.81 13.48 6.77
N GLU A 278 18.12 13.73 6.63
CA GLU A 278 18.84 13.56 5.38
C GLU A 278 18.75 12.12 4.85
N HIS A 279 18.80 11.11 5.74
CA HIS A 279 18.65 9.70 5.38
C HIS A 279 17.19 9.33 5.11
N TYR A 280 16.27 9.71 5.98
CA TYR A 280 14.83 9.46 5.87
C TYR A 280 14.28 9.99 4.54
N LEU A 281 14.69 11.18 4.12
CA LEU A 281 14.26 11.80 2.86
C LEU A 281 14.89 11.18 1.59
N THR A 282 15.72 10.14 1.72
CA THR A 282 16.17 9.32 0.58
C THR A 282 15.16 8.25 0.18
N VAL A 283 14.27 7.87 1.11
CA VAL A 283 13.23 6.84 0.92
C VAL A 283 11.81 7.33 1.19
N HIS A 284 11.64 8.51 1.79
CA HIS A 284 10.35 9.16 2.02
C HIS A 284 10.28 10.61 1.52
N ASN A 285 9.08 11.04 1.16
CA ASN A 285 8.72 12.41 0.79
C ASN A 285 7.74 12.99 1.82
N ASP A 286 8.26 13.38 2.98
CA ASP A 286 7.46 14.00 4.03
C ASP A 286 7.66 15.53 4.04
N PRO A 287 6.63 16.33 3.71
CA PRO A 287 6.76 17.79 3.69
C PRO A 287 6.99 18.39 5.09
N ALA A 288 6.56 17.75 6.18
CA ALA A 288 6.87 18.17 7.54
C ALA A 288 8.36 17.98 7.86
N VAL A 289 8.96 16.84 7.50
CA VAL A 289 10.40 16.61 7.69
C VAL A 289 11.23 17.54 6.81
N TYR A 290 10.84 17.75 5.54
CA TYR A 290 11.46 18.78 4.67
C TYR A 290 11.41 20.17 5.32
N THR A 291 10.27 20.54 5.91
CA THR A 291 10.11 21.84 6.59
C THR A 291 11.05 21.97 7.78
N SER A 292 11.08 20.97 8.65
CA SER A 292 11.97 20.95 9.82
C SER A 292 13.44 21.02 9.43
N LEU A 293 13.86 20.23 8.43
CA LEU A 293 15.23 20.25 7.93
C LEU A 293 15.60 21.61 7.31
N LEU A 294 14.69 22.20 6.53
CA LEU A 294 14.87 23.53 5.96
C LEU A 294 15.03 24.61 7.04
N MET A 295 14.21 24.57 8.10
CA MET A 295 14.33 25.51 9.22
C MET A 295 15.68 25.37 9.92
N ILE A 296 16.16 24.14 10.13
CA ILE A 296 17.49 23.89 10.72
C ILE A 296 18.59 24.47 9.83
N TYR A 297 18.58 24.18 8.52
CA TYR A 297 19.58 24.73 7.59
C TYR A 297 19.59 26.27 7.56
N ARG A 298 18.40 26.89 7.52
CA ARG A 298 18.28 28.35 7.57
C ARG A 298 18.86 28.92 8.86
N SER A 299 18.56 28.30 10.01
CA SER A 299 19.09 28.74 11.31
C SER A 299 20.62 28.62 11.42
N GLN A 300 21.21 27.69 10.67
CA GLN A 300 22.65 27.45 10.65
C GLN A 300 23.38 28.25 9.55
N GLY A 301 22.64 29.00 8.71
CA GLY A 301 23.21 29.74 7.59
C GLY A 301 23.73 28.84 6.46
N GLU A 302 23.23 27.62 6.35
CA GLU A 302 23.70 26.64 5.37
C GLU A 302 23.21 27.00 3.95
N PRO A 303 24.11 27.03 2.94
CA PRO A 303 23.72 27.35 1.57
C PRO A 303 22.76 26.31 0.96
N LEU A 304 22.79 25.07 1.49
CA LEU A 304 21.87 24.00 1.08
C LEU A 304 20.40 24.31 1.37
N ALA A 305 20.09 25.27 2.25
CA ALA A 305 18.72 25.69 2.53
C ALA A 305 17.96 26.09 1.26
N GLN A 306 18.60 26.85 0.37
CA GLN A 306 17.94 27.33 -0.84
C GLN A 306 17.63 26.18 -1.80
N SER A 307 18.61 25.28 -2.03
CA SER A 307 18.39 24.11 -2.88
C SER A 307 17.32 23.18 -2.33
N LEU A 308 17.28 22.98 -1.01
CA LEU A 308 16.28 22.14 -0.36
C LEU A 308 14.88 22.75 -0.50
N CYS A 309 14.76 24.06 -0.31
CA CYS A 309 13.49 24.77 -0.47
C CYS A 309 12.96 24.64 -1.90
N VAL A 310 13.80 24.93 -2.91
CA VAL A 310 13.39 24.84 -4.32
C VAL A 310 12.95 23.42 -4.67
N LYS A 311 13.68 22.40 -4.19
CA LYS A 311 13.31 20.99 -4.35
C LYS A 311 11.93 20.70 -3.76
N ALA A 312 11.69 21.14 -2.52
CA ALA A 312 10.40 20.94 -1.85
C ALA A 312 9.25 21.70 -2.54
N LYS A 313 9.48 22.94 -2.99
CA LYS A 313 8.50 23.73 -3.73
C LYS A 313 8.10 23.08 -5.07
N ALA A 314 9.05 22.42 -5.73
CA ALA A 314 8.77 21.69 -6.96
C ALA A 314 7.95 20.41 -6.72
N MET A 315 8.10 19.74 -5.57
CA MET A 315 7.29 18.58 -5.21
C MET A 315 5.90 18.97 -4.67
N TRP A 316 5.80 20.07 -3.92
CA TRP A 316 4.56 20.57 -3.33
C TRP A 316 4.34 22.05 -3.72
N PRO A 317 3.88 22.33 -4.95
CA PRO A 317 3.76 23.68 -5.47
C PRO A 317 2.76 24.55 -4.69
N ASP A 318 1.70 23.94 -4.15
CA ASP A 318 0.65 24.65 -3.42
C ASP A 318 0.89 24.75 -1.90
N ASP A 319 1.98 24.16 -1.38
CA ASP A 319 2.26 24.18 0.05
C ASP A 319 2.90 25.53 0.47
N PRO A 320 2.28 26.29 1.39
CA PRO A 320 2.77 27.60 1.81
C PRO A 320 4.07 27.54 2.62
N ARG A 321 4.43 26.37 3.18
CA ARG A 321 5.66 26.19 3.96
C ARG A 321 6.92 26.38 3.11
N PHE A 322 6.82 26.15 1.81
CA PHE A 322 7.95 26.23 0.87
C PHE A 322 7.95 27.54 0.08
N ASN A 323 7.95 28.67 0.78
CA ASN A 323 8.30 29.94 0.14
C ASN A 323 9.82 30.14 0.10
N CYS A 324 10.38 30.08 -1.10
CA CYS A 324 11.83 30.11 -1.36
C CYS A 324 12.32 31.45 -1.89
N PHE A 325 11.40 32.40 -2.08
CA PHE A 325 11.64 33.72 -2.66
C PHE A 325 10.96 34.81 -1.82
#